data_AF-A0A1H1FGY9-F1
#
_entry.id   AF-A0A1H1FGY9-F1
#
_cell.length_a   1.000
_cell.length_b   1.000
_cell.length_c   1.000
_cell.angle_alpha   90.00
_cell.angle_beta   90.00
_cell.angle_gamma   90.00
#
_symmetry.space_group_name_H-M   'P 1'
#
loop_
_entity.id
_entity.type
_entity.pdbx_description
1 polymer ?
#
loop_
_entity_poly.entity_id
_entity_poly.type
_entity_poly.pdbx_seq_one_letter_code
_entity_poly.pdbx_strand_id
1 'polypeptide(L)' 'MEKWEVTDKAGARLEHRPVKAGDIIELPADKAAPWEALGHLKRHKSKTTVKPSVSPQAGS' A
#
# COMPACT_ATOMS: atom_id res chain seq x y z
N MET A 1 -7.29 9.79 0.37
CA MET A 1 -5.90 9.31 0.23
C MET A 1 -5.98 7.84 -0.13
N GLU A 2 -5.21 7.39 -1.11
CA GLU A 2 -5.24 6.01 -1.59
C GLU A 2 -4.01 5.26 -1.07
N LYS A 3 -4.16 3.95 -0.91
CA LYS A 3 -3.04 3.08 -0.52
C LYS A 3 -2.31 2.59 -1.76
N TRP A 4 -1.00 2.76 -1.73
CA TRP A 4 -0.10 2.38 -2.80
C TRP A 4 0.97 1.47 -2.25
N GLU A 5 1.18 0.35 -2.94
CA GLU A 5 2.25 -0.58 -2.63
C GLU A 5 3.50 -0.12 -3.38
N VAL A 6 4.58 0.07 -2.63
CA VAL A 6 5.88 0.44 -3.14
C VAL A 6 6.49 -0.78 -3.80
N THR A 7 6.80 -0.68 -5.09
CA THR A 7 7.47 -1.76 -5.81
C THR A 7 8.98 -1.65 -5.63
N ASP A 8 9.71 -2.73 -5.94
CA ASP A 8 11.18 -2.73 -5.92
C ASP A 8 11.81 -1.63 -6.80
N LYS A 9 11.12 -1.27 -7.89
CA LYS A 9 11.52 -0.16 -8.76
C LYS A 9 11.48 1.22 -8.09
N ALA A 10 10.65 1.40 -7.05
CA ALA A 10 10.58 2.63 -6.28
C ALA A 10 11.93 3.04 -5.68
N GLY A 11 12.87 2.10 -5.54
CA GLY A 11 14.28 2.40 -5.33
C GLY A 11 14.52 3.36 -4.16
N ALA A 12 14.23 2.92 -2.93
CA ALA A 12 14.53 3.58 -1.66
C ALA A 12 14.08 5.04 -1.46
N ARG A 13 13.44 5.69 -2.45
CA ARG A 13 13.31 7.16 -2.45
C ARG A 13 12.00 7.60 -3.07
N LEU A 14 10.93 7.48 -2.28
CA LEU A 14 9.63 8.03 -2.62
C LEU A 14 9.39 9.27 -1.76
N GLU A 15 9.32 10.44 -2.41
CA GLU A 15 9.21 11.76 -1.76
C GLU A 15 10.15 11.94 -0.54
N HIS A 16 11.44 11.64 -0.70
CA HIS A 16 12.46 11.75 0.37
C HIS A 16 12.25 10.86 1.60
N ARG A 17 11.23 9.99 1.62
CA ARG A 17 11.07 8.98 2.68
C ARG A 17 11.75 7.68 2.27
N PRO A 18 12.47 7.03 3.20
CA PRO A 18 12.99 5.69 2.99
C PRO A 18 11.80 4.72 2.96
N VAL A 19 11.36 4.36 1.76
CA VAL A 19 10.35 3.32 1.55
C VAL A 19 11.02 2.07 1.00
N LYS A 20 10.52 0.90 1.42
CA LYS A 20 11.01 -0.40 0.97
C LYS A 20 10.04 -1.02 -0.03
N ALA A 21 10.54 -1.90 -0.89
CA ALA A 21 9.69 -2.73 -1.72
C ALA A 21 8.72 -3.55 -0.85
N GLY A 22 7.43 -3.56 -1.19
CA GLY A 22 6.36 -4.19 -0.43
C GLY A 22 5.76 -3.32 0.69
N ASP A 23 6.28 -2.11 0.92
CA ASP A 23 5.72 -1.19 1.90
C ASP A 23 4.42 -0.56 1.38
N ILE A 24 3.43 -0.36 2.26
CA ILE A 24 2.14 0.24 1.90
C ILE A 24 2.11 1.67 2.41
N ILE A 25 2.09 2.62 1.49
CA ILE A 25 2.06 4.05 1.78
C ILE A 25 0.73 4.67 1.37
N GLU A 26 0.35 5.74 2.06
CA GLU A 26 -0.84 6.52 1.74
C GLU A 26 -0.44 7.78 0.97
N LEU A 27 -0.83 7.84 -0.31
CA LEU A 27 -0.62 8.99 -1.17
C LEU A 27 -1.90 9.38 -1.90
N PRO A 28 -2.10 10.67 -2.18
CA PRO A 28 -3.15 11.10 -3.09
C PRO A 28 -2.86 10.62 -4.52
N ALA A 29 -3.92 10.32 -5.28
CA ALA A 29 -3.84 9.88 -6.68
C ALA A 29 -2.92 10.76 -7.53
N ASP A 30 -3.00 12.07 -7.33
CA ASP A 30 -2.25 13.08 -8.07
C ASP A 30 -0.73 12.92 -7.90
N LYS A 31 -0.29 12.62 -6.67
CA LYS A 31 1.12 12.35 -6.36
C LYS A 31 1.55 10.97 -6.80
N ALA A 32 0.65 9.98 -6.73
CA ALA A 32 0.94 8.59 -7.04
C ALA A 32 0.93 8.29 -8.54
N ALA A 33 0.14 9.00 -9.34
CA ALA A 33 0.02 8.83 -10.79
C ALA A 33 1.36 8.79 -11.54
N PRO A 34 2.33 9.72 -11.32
CA PRO A 34 3.63 9.63 -11.98
C PRO A 34 4.41 8.38 -11.55
N TRP A 35 4.33 7.97 -10.29
CA TRP A 35 5.01 6.76 -9.82
C TRP A 35 4.32 5.49 -10.29
N GLU A 36 3.00 5.48 -10.42
CA GLU A 36 2.24 4.38 -11.01
C GLU A 36 2.61 4.20 -12.48
N ALA A 37 2.63 5.31 -13.24
CA ALA A 37 3.00 5.30 -14.66
C ALA A 37 4.43 4.80 -14.90
N LEU A 38 5.35 5.09 -13.98
CA LEU A 38 6.72 4.56 -14.00
C LEU A 38 6.83 3.10 -13.53
N GLY A 39 5.76 2.56 -12.93
CA GLY A 39 5.73 1.22 -12.33
C GLY A 39 6.46 1.15 -10.98
N HIS A 40 6.67 2.28 -10.31
CA HIS A 40 7.26 2.39 -8.97
C HIS A 40 6.20 2.17 -7.89
N LEU A 41 4.95 2.57 -8.14
CA LEU A 41 3.82 2.31 -7.27
C LEU A 41 2.81 1.39 -7.94
N LYS A 42 2.21 0.51 -7.15
CA LYS A 42 1.08 -0.29 -7.58
C LYS A 42 -0.11 0.08 -6.73
N ARG A 43 -1.26 0.34 -7.36
CA ARG A 43 -2.48 0.67 -6.63
C ARG A 43 -2.87 -0.50 -5.75
N HIS A 44 -2.61 -0.36 -4.45
CA HIS A 44 -3.05 -1.34 -3.48
C HIS A 44 -4.52 -1.02 -3.27
N LYS A 45 -5.38 -1.62 -4.09
CA LYS A 45 -6.80 -1.72 -3.76
C LYS A 45 -6.82 -2.44 -2.43
N SER A 46 -6.87 -1.69 -1.34
CA SER A 46 -7.52 -2.14 -0.13
C SER A 46 -8.91 -2.54 -0.59
N LYS A 47 -9.06 -3.81 -0.97
CA LYS A 47 -10.13 -4.56 -0.37
C LYS A 47 -9.91 -4.27 1.10
N THR A 48 -10.74 -3.39 1.63
CA THR A 48 -11.19 -3.50 2.99
C THR A 48 -11.73 -4.93 3.09
N THR A 49 -10.84 -5.92 3.14
CA THR A 49 -11.04 -7.08 3.97
C THR A 49 -11.01 -6.46 5.35
N VAL A 50 -12.15 -5.86 5.71
CA VAL A 50 -12.75 -6.18 6.99
C VAL A 50 -12.46 -7.66 7.14
N LYS A 51 -11.43 -8.01 7.93
CA LYS A 51 -11.42 -9.35 8.48
C LYS A 51 -12.83 -9.47 9.04
N PRO A 52 -13.70 -10.39 8.60
CA PRO A 52 -14.77 -10.76 9.49
C PRO A 52 -14.02 -11.18 10.75
N SER A 53 -14.15 -10.40 11.82
CA SER A 53 -13.63 -10.76 13.14
C SER A 53 -14.51 -11.91 13.64
N VAL A 54 -14.45 -13.03 12.93
CA VAL A 54 -14.88 -14.33 13.41
C VAL A 54 -13.67 -14.91 14.11
N SER A 55 -13.54 -14.58 15.39
CA SER A 55 -13.03 -15.55 16.35
C SER A 55 -14.25 -16.27 16.92
N PRO A 56 -14.63 -17.46 16.41
CA PRO A 56 -15.50 -18.38 17.13
C PRO A 56 -14.70 -19.17 18.17
N GLN A 57 -15.37 -19.56 19.27
CA GLN A 57 -15.02 -20.63 20.23
C GLN A 57 -13.86 -20.38 21.23
N ALA A 58 -13.85 -20.85 22.48
CA ALA A 58 -14.68 -21.81 23.23
C ALA A 58 -14.40 -21.74 24.76
N GLY A 59 -15.37 -22.18 25.59
CA GLY A 59 -15.20 -22.66 27.00
C GLY A 59 -14.98 -21.56 28.05
N SER A 60 -15.57 -21.55 29.24
CA SER A 60 -16.16 -22.60 30.09
C SER A 60 -17.28 -22.02 30.96
#